data_AF-A0A840HGX0-F1
#
_entry.id   AF-A0A840HGX0-F1
#
_cell.length_a   1.000
_cell.length_b   1.000
_cell.length_c   1.000
_cell.angle_alpha   90.00
_cell.angle_beta   90.00
_cell.angle_gamma   90.00
#
_symmetry.space_group_name_H-M   'P 1'
#
loop_
_entity.id
_entity.type
_entity.pdbx_description
1 polymer ?
#
loop_
_entity_poly.entity_id
_entity_poly.type
_entity_poly.pdbx_seq_one_letter_code
_entity_poly.pdbx_strand_id
1 'polypeptide(L)'
;MAWVRAENEKTLGVLQSDPRYQQFYEQALSILQAPVIPLEGHGLEHARQDENQVRGVWRRSTGESDRSQDPKWETILDLDALAAAENRNWVLQDAFRLKSASA
;
A
#
# COMPACT_ATOMS: atom_id res chain seq x y z
N MET A 1 19.73 -14.62 -14.93
CA MET A 1 19.55 -13.91 -13.64
C MET A 1 20.86 -13.56 -12.92
N ALA A 2 21.96 -14.30 -13.07
CA ALA A 2 23.22 -14.03 -12.34
C ALA A 2 23.79 -12.62 -12.61
N TRP A 3 23.85 -12.21 -13.88
CA TRP A 3 24.30 -10.86 -14.25
C TRP A 3 23.45 -9.75 -13.60
N VAL A 4 22.11 -9.88 -13.62
CA VAL A 4 21.21 -8.90 -12.98
C VAL A 4 21.47 -8.79 -11.48
N ARG A 5 21.71 -9.92 -10.79
CA ARG A 5 22.04 -9.90 -9.36
C ARG A 5 23.36 -9.16 -9.11
N ALA A 6 24.38 -9.43 -9.91
CA ALA A 6 25.69 -8.78 -9.78
C ALA A 6 25.61 -7.26 -10.00
N GLU A 7 24.83 -6.81 -11.00
CA GLU A 7 24.63 -5.37 -11.24
C GLU A 7 23.80 -4.71 -10.13
N ASN A 8 22.81 -5.41 -9.57
CA ASN A 8 22.04 -4.94 -8.41
C ASN A 8 22.93 -4.80 -7.17
N GLU A 9 23.75 -5.81 -6.86
CA GLU A 9 24.67 -5.79 -5.72
C GLU A 9 25.66 -4.61 -5.82
N LYS A 10 26.24 -4.40 -7.01
CA LYS A 10 27.13 -3.26 -7.26
C LYS A 10 26.44 -1.92 -7.02
N THR A 11 25.27 -1.72 -7.62
CA THR A 11 24.54 -0.45 -7.53
C THR A 11 24.04 -0.18 -6.11
N LEU A 12 23.46 -1.21 -5.46
CA LEU A 12 23.01 -1.12 -4.07
C LEU A 12 24.16 -0.82 -3.13
N GLY A 13 25.32 -1.48 -3.31
CA GLY A 13 26.52 -1.22 -2.51
C GLY A 13 26.97 0.24 -2.59
N VAL A 14 26.96 0.84 -3.79
CA VAL A 14 27.29 2.27 -3.96
C VAL A 14 26.26 3.15 -3.23
N LEU A 15 24.96 2.94 -3.45
CA LEU A 15 23.91 3.79 -2.86
C LEU A 15 23.86 3.67 -1.34
N GLN A 16 23.97 2.46 -0.80
CA GLN A 16 23.87 2.20 0.65
C GLN A 16 25.14 2.61 1.42
N SER A 17 26.28 2.76 0.73
CA SER A 17 27.51 3.27 1.35
C SER A 17 27.51 4.78 1.60
N ASP A 18 26.59 5.53 0.98
CA ASP A 18 26.44 6.97 1.24
C ASP A 18 25.89 7.18 2.66
N PRO A 19 26.57 7.95 3.53
CA PRO A 19 26.10 8.22 4.89
C PRO A 19 24.69 8.83 4.97
N ARG A 20 24.22 9.47 3.88
CA ARG A 20 22.89 10.07 3.79
C ARG A 20 21.78 9.07 3.48
N TYR A 21 22.13 7.86 3.02
CA TYR A 21 21.17 6.86 2.55
C TYR A 21 20.12 6.55 3.60
N GLN A 22 20.56 6.24 4.83
CA GLN A 22 19.67 5.82 5.90
C GLN A 22 18.62 6.89 6.23
N GLN A 23 19.05 8.15 6.30
CA GLN A 23 18.14 9.28 6.56
C GLN A 23 17.10 9.39 5.44
N PHE A 24 17.50 9.33 4.17
CA PHE A 24 16.55 9.43 3.06
C PHE A 24 15.61 8.24 2.98
N TYR A 25 16.11 7.04 3.28
CA TYR A 25 15.29 5.83 3.35
C TYR A 25 14.19 5.97 4.41
N GLU A 26 14.55 6.37 5.63
CA GLU A 26 13.59 6.55 6.73
C GLU A 26 12.56 7.65 6.43
N GLN A 27 13.00 8.77 5.87
CA GLN A 27 12.10 9.86 5.46
C GLN A 27 11.11 9.39 4.39
N ALA A 28 11.60 8.74 3.33
CA ALA A 28 10.74 8.20 2.28
C ALA A 28 9.77 7.15 2.81
N LEU A 29 10.24 6.25 3.68
CA LEU A 29 9.41 5.22 4.32
C LEU A 29 8.31 5.84 5.18
N SER A 30 8.64 6.86 5.98
CA SER A 30 7.67 7.56 6.83
C SER A 30 6.56 8.24 6.02
N ILE A 31 6.90 8.80 4.85
CA ILE A 31 5.94 9.42 3.95
C ILE A 31 5.07 8.35 3.28
N LEU A 32 5.69 7.24 2.84
CA LEU A 32 5.00 6.13 2.20
C LEU A 32 3.98 5.46 3.14
N GLN A 33 4.32 5.34 4.43
CA GLN A 33 3.49 4.70 5.45
C GLN A 33 2.54 5.68 6.16
N ALA A 34 2.56 6.96 5.79
CA ALA A 34 1.69 7.96 6.40
C ALA A 34 0.21 7.68 6.07
N PRO A 35 -0.71 7.94 7.01
CA PRO A 35 -2.14 7.83 6.73
C PRO A 35 -2.56 8.75 5.57
N VAL A 36 -3.16 8.16 4.53
CA VAL A 36 -3.75 8.91 3.41
C VAL A 36 -5.20 9.24 3.73
N ILE A 37 -5.57 10.52 3.58
CA ILE A 37 -6.95 10.98 3.73
C ILE A 37 -7.71 10.68 2.42
N PRO A 38 -8.83 9.95 2.44
CA PRO A 38 -9.62 9.67 1.25
C PRO A 38 -10.13 10.97 0.61
N LEU A 39 -10.02 11.10 -0.71
CA LEU A 39 -10.62 12.22 -1.44
C LEU A 39 -12.15 12.04 -1.46
N GLU A 40 -12.89 13.04 -0.98
CA GLU A 40 -14.36 13.03 -0.99
C GLU A 40 -14.88 12.83 -2.42
N GLY A 41 -15.70 11.78 -2.64
CA GLY A 41 -16.42 11.57 -3.91
C GLY A 41 -16.47 10.14 -4.44
N HIS A 42 -15.51 9.28 -4.08
CA HIS A 42 -15.43 7.91 -4.62
C HIS A 42 -15.98 6.81 -3.69
N GLY A 43 -16.59 7.20 -2.56
CA GLY A 43 -16.80 6.29 -1.44
C GLY A 43 -15.50 6.12 -0.67
N LEU A 44 -15.59 5.94 0.64
CA LEU A 44 -14.44 5.88 1.54
C LEU A 44 -13.75 4.51 1.45
N GLU A 45 -13.39 4.11 0.24
CA GLU A 45 -12.61 2.92 -0.04
C GLU A 45 -11.18 3.36 -0.26
N HIS A 46 -10.25 2.84 0.52
CA HIS A 46 -8.83 3.14 0.32
C HIS A 46 -7.97 1.91 0.62
N ALA A 47 -6.85 1.82 -0.08
CA ALA A 47 -5.80 0.87 0.23
C ALA A 47 -4.84 1.52 1.23
N ARG A 48 -4.58 0.85 2.35
CA ARG A 48 -3.55 1.25 3.32
C ARG A 48 -2.36 0.32 3.18
N GLN A 49 -1.15 0.88 3.16
CA GLN A 49 0.10 0.14 3.26
C GLN A 49 0.93 0.70 4.43
N ASP A 50 1.43 -0.17 5.30
CA ASP A 50 2.25 0.20 6.45
C ASP A 50 3.26 -0.93 6.78
N GLU A 51 3.92 -0.84 7.94
CA GLU A 51 4.90 -1.84 8.40
C GLU A 51 4.29 -3.23 8.66
N ASN A 52 3.00 -3.30 9.00
CA ASN A 52 2.29 -4.55 9.29
C ASN A 52 1.54 -5.07 8.06
N GLN A 53 1.20 -4.18 7.13
CA GLN A 53 0.47 -4.45 5.89
C GLN A 53 1.32 -3.98 4.70
N VAL A 54 2.39 -4.72 4.41
CA VAL A 54 3.44 -4.34 3.44
C VAL A 54 2.93 -4.36 2.00
N ARG A 55 2.02 -5.27 1.64
CA ARG A 55 1.32 -5.26 0.34
C ARG A 55 0.04 -4.46 0.41
N GLY A 56 -0.52 -4.36 1.61
CA GLY A 56 -1.59 -3.45 1.94
C GLY A 56 -2.95 -4.12 2.07
N VAL A 57 -3.88 -3.37 2.65
CA VAL A 57 -5.27 -3.77 2.88
C VAL A 57 -6.20 -2.76 2.24
N TRP A 58 -7.08 -3.26 1.36
CA TRP A 58 -8.16 -2.47 0.81
C TRP A 58 -9.38 -2.54 1.73
N ARG A 59 -9.85 -1.37 2.15
CA ARG A 59 -10.88 -1.24 3.19
C ARG A 59 -11.84 -0.11 2.92
N ARG A 60 -13.02 -0.20 3.54
CA ARG A 60 -14.14 0.74 3.39
C ARG A 60 -14.59 1.32 4.73
N SER A 61 -14.98 2.58 4.76
CA SER A 61 -15.67 3.23 5.88
C SER A 61 -17.00 3.87 5.43
N THR A 62 -17.83 4.31 6.37
CA THR A 62 -19.05 5.09 6.09
C THR A 62 -18.79 6.60 6.20
N GLY A 63 -19.55 7.41 5.45
CA GLY A 63 -19.38 8.87 5.40
C GLY A 63 -19.41 9.57 6.76
N GLU A 64 -20.16 9.01 7.71
CA GLU A 64 -20.28 9.50 9.08
C GLU A 64 -19.10 9.06 9.96
N SER A 65 -18.59 7.83 9.77
CA SER A 65 -17.51 7.31 10.59
C SER A 65 -16.13 7.86 10.20
N ASP A 66 -15.91 8.20 8.93
CA ASP A 66 -14.61 8.69 8.45
C ASP A 66 -14.23 10.07 9.01
N ARG A 67 -15.22 10.89 9.35
CA ARG A 67 -15.00 12.21 9.96
C ARG A 67 -14.73 12.15 11.47
N SER A 68 -14.77 10.96 12.06
CA SER A 68 -14.42 10.70 13.46
C SER A 68 -12.90 10.64 13.63
N GLN A 69 -12.42 10.88 14.85
CA GLN A 69 -11.02 10.60 15.21
C GLN A 69 -10.70 9.10 15.18
N ASP A 70 -11.72 8.25 15.31
CA ASP A 70 -11.61 6.78 15.22
C ASP A 70 -12.58 6.22 14.17
N PRO A 71 -12.19 6.25 12.89
CA PRO A 71 -13.01 5.71 11.81
C PRO A 71 -13.07 4.18 11.84
N LYS A 72 -14.27 3.62 11.72
CA LYS A 72 -14.51 2.18 11.63
C LYS A 72 -14.32 1.71 10.19
N TRP A 73 -13.43 0.74 10.01
CA TRP A 73 -13.09 0.17 8.71
C TRP A 73 -13.53 -1.28 8.57
N GLU A 74 -14.09 -1.60 7.43
CA GLU A 74 -14.38 -2.96 6.97
C GLU A 74 -13.34 -3.37 5.93
N THR A 75 -12.66 -4.50 6.13
CA THR A 75 -11.72 -5.04 5.12
C THR A 75 -12.49 -5.59 3.93
N ILE A 76 -12.19 -5.09 2.73
CA ILE A 76 -12.69 -5.65 1.47
C ILE A 76 -11.73 -6.74 0.96
N LEU A 77 -10.43 -6.44 0.95
CA LEU A 77 -9.38 -7.37 0.50
C LEU A 77 -8.08 -7.13 1.28
N ASP A 78 -7.53 -8.20 1.84
CA ASP A 78 -6.20 -8.21 2.46
C ASP A 78 -5.20 -8.85 1.48
N LEU A 79 -4.29 -8.04 0.92
CA LEU A 79 -3.33 -8.50 -0.08
C LEU A 79 -2.20 -9.32 0.55
N ASP A 80 -1.84 -9.05 1.81
CA ASP A 80 -0.82 -9.80 2.52
C ASP A 80 -1.31 -11.21 2.88
N ALA A 81 -2.55 -11.33 3.36
CA ALA A 81 -3.20 -12.62 3.60
C ALA A 81 -3.37 -13.40 2.29
N LEU A 82 -3.78 -12.74 1.20
CA LEU A 82 -3.90 -13.39 -0.11
C LEU A 82 -2.53 -13.86 -0.63
N ALA A 83 -1.50 -13.02 -0.54
CA ALA A 83 -0.15 -13.36 -0.95
C ALA A 83 0.41 -14.56 -0.17
N ALA A 84 0.14 -14.63 1.13
CA ALA A 84 0.51 -15.76 1.96
C ALA A 84 -0.25 -17.04 1.58
N ALA A 85 -1.57 -16.94 1.39
CA ALA A 85 -2.42 -18.08 1.05
C ALA A 85 -2.05 -18.72 -0.30
N GLU A 86 -1.67 -17.90 -1.28
CA GLU A 86 -1.38 -18.36 -2.64
C GLU A 86 0.11 -18.48 -2.96
N ASN A 87 0.99 -18.11 -2.02
CA ASN A 87 2.43 -18.04 -2.19
C ASN A 87 2.82 -17.23 -3.46
N ARG A 88 2.19 -16.07 -3.64
CA ARG A 88 2.36 -15.18 -4.80
C ARG A 88 2.47 -13.73 -4.35
N ASN A 89 3.23 -12.93 -5.09
CA ASN A 89 3.35 -11.50 -4.81
C ASN A 89 2.26 -10.71 -5.55
N TRP A 90 1.11 -10.53 -4.90
CA TRP A 90 0.00 -9.76 -5.45
C TRP A 90 0.20 -8.25 -5.31
N VAL A 91 -0.27 -7.52 -6.31
CA VAL A 91 -0.32 -6.05 -6.34
C VAL A 91 -1.72 -5.65 -6.78
N LEU A 92 -2.37 -4.77 -6.02
CA LEU A 92 -3.64 -4.18 -6.42
C LEU A 92 -3.39 -3.01 -7.38
N GLN A 93 -3.84 -3.13 -8.61
CA GLN A 93 -3.66 -2.09 -9.63
C GLN A 93 -4.84 -1.13 -9.68
N ASP A 94 -6.07 -1.65 -9.79
CA ASP A 94 -7.29 -0.86 -9.89
C ASP A 94 -8.48 -1.62 -9.30
N ALA A 95 -9.52 -0.88 -8.90
CA ALA A 95 -10.82 -1.42 -8.52
C ALA A 95 -11.94 -0.57 -9.14
N PHE A 96 -12.90 -1.23 -9.80
CA PHE A 96 -14.03 -0.55 -10.45
C PHE A 96 -15.35 -1.05 -9.87
N ARG A 97 -16.21 -0.11 -9.49
CA ARG A 97 -17.61 -0.43 -9.20
C ARG A 97 -18.38 -0.53 -10.52
N LEU A 98 -19.04 -1.67 -10.72
CA LEU A 98 -19.95 -1.86 -11.85
C LEU A 98 -21.19 -0.97 -11.63
N LYS A 99 -21.62 -0.28 -12.69
CA LYS A 99 -22.88 0.47 -12.68
C LYS A 99 -24.03 -0.51 -12.83
N SER A 100 -25.07 -0.39 -12.00
CA SER A 100 -26.32 -1.12 -12.23
C SER A 100 -26.95 -0.64 -13.54
N ALA A 101 -27.30 -1.56 -14.44
CA ALA A 101 -28.15 -1.24 -15.57
C ALA A 101 -29.57 -0.97 -15.04
N SER A 102 -30.10 0.22 -15.28
CA SER A 102 -31.53 0.49 -15.12
C SER A 102 -32.28 -0.30 -16.18
N ALA A 103 -33.18 -1.19 -15.76
CA ALA A 103 -34.15 -1.88 -16.61
C ALA A 103 -35.26 -0.91 -17.06
#